data_AF-A0A6P4CXL6-F1
#
_entry.id   AF-A0A6P4CXL6-F1
#
_cell.length_a   1.000
_cell.length_b   1.000
_cell.length_c   1.000
_cell.angle_alpha   90.00
_cell.angle_beta   90.00
_cell.angle_gamma   90.00
#
_symmetry.space_group_name_H-M   'P 1'
#
loop_
_entity.id
_entity.type
_entity.pdbx_description
1 polymer ?
#
loop_
_entity_poly.entity_id
_entity_poly.type
_entity_poly.pdbx_seq_one_letter_code
_entity_poly.pdbx_strand_id
1 'polypeptide(L)'
;MATAPFIHARCLYSPQISSCKQPPSSSSTSPSCSSSIPSSSSSSVVSFSSATNSGQRHQGIGIQAMNTITHGKSIAGAWNSKNEPEHLLVLVHGILASTSDWTYAEAELKRRLGTNFLIYVSSSNTYTKTFSGINGAGKRLAEELPFLLGVPILEKLAAPIAPFFVGRTGSQLFLTDGKANKPPLLLRMATDCEEGKFLSALGEFRCRIVYANVSYDHMVGWRTSSIRRETELSKPPRRSLDGYKHVVDMEYCPPVPSDGSHFPPKAAKAKEAAQNVPNAQNTLEYHELMEEEMIRGLQRLGWRKVDVSFHAAFWPFFAHNNIHVKNEWLHNAGVGVIAHVADSLKQQEASSILAANL
;
A
#
# COMPACT_ATOMS: atom_id res chain seq x y z
N MET A 1 -11.65 10.12 19.41
CA MET A 1 -11.11 9.23 18.37
C MET A 1 -12.28 8.44 17.81
N ALA A 2 -12.81 8.85 16.65
CA ALA A 2 -13.98 8.22 16.05
C ALA A 2 -13.53 6.98 15.27
N THR A 3 -13.88 5.80 15.78
CA THR A 3 -13.86 4.55 15.04
C THR A 3 -14.90 4.63 13.92
N ALA A 4 -14.44 4.62 12.66
CA ALA A 4 -15.34 4.49 11.51
C ALA A 4 -15.97 3.08 11.51
N PRO A 5 -17.24 2.94 11.12
CA PRO A 5 -17.95 1.68 11.20
C PRO A 5 -17.41 0.71 10.16
N PHE A 6 -17.19 -0.53 10.60
CA PHE A 6 -16.86 -1.69 9.79
C PHE A 6 -17.71 -1.76 8.52
N ILE A 7 -17.09 -1.53 7.35
CA ILE A 7 -17.60 -2.12 6.11
C ILE A 7 -17.38 -3.62 6.26
N HIS A 8 -18.48 -4.35 6.26
CA HIS A 8 -18.57 -5.78 6.48
C HIS A 8 -17.80 -6.50 5.34
N ALA A 9 -16.50 -6.71 5.51
CA ALA A 9 -15.75 -7.67 4.72
C ALA A 9 -16.32 -9.06 5.05
N ARG A 10 -17.21 -9.57 4.20
CA ARG A 10 -17.57 -10.99 4.24
C ARG A 10 -16.35 -11.80 3.81
N CYS A 11 -15.52 -12.16 4.78
CA CYS A 11 -14.66 -13.34 4.69
C CYS A 11 -15.17 -14.33 5.73
N LEU A 12 -16.25 -15.04 5.41
CA LEU A 12 -16.64 -16.25 6.12
C LEU A 12 -16.65 -17.38 5.10
N TYR A 13 -15.49 -17.99 4.91
CA TYR A 13 -15.45 -19.38 4.47
C TYR A 13 -15.97 -20.21 5.65
N SER A 14 -17.26 -20.53 5.65
CA SER A 14 -17.88 -21.42 6.63
C SER A 14 -17.75 -22.85 6.11
N PRO A 15 -16.99 -23.76 6.75
CA PRO A 15 -17.02 -25.16 6.37
C PRO A 15 -18.38 -25.73 6.77
N GLN A 16 -19.20 -26.14 5.79
CA GLN A 16 -20.41 -26.90 6.06
C GLN A 16 -20.02 -28.24 6.67
N ILE A 17 -20.30 -28.41 7.97
CA ILE A 17 -20.45 -29.73 8.59
C ILE A 17 -21.92 -30.09 8.46
N SER A 18 -22.19 -31.15 7.71
CA SER A 18 -23.49 -31.79 7.58
C SER A 18 -23.92 -32.40 8.90
N SER A 19 -25.11 -32.02 9.39
CA SER A 19 -25.92 -32.91 10.22
C SER A 19 -27.41 -32.59 10.04
N CYS A 20 -28.14 -33.60 9.60
CA CYS A 20 -29.60 -33.60 9.48
C CYS A 20 -30.26 -33.37 10.86
N LYS A 21 -31.29 -32.51 10.90
CA LYS A 21 -32.65 -32.85 11.38
C LYS A 21 -33.59 -31.64 11.25
N GLN A 22 -34.81 -31.92 10.82
CA GLN A 22 -35.91 -30.98 10.58
C GLN A 22 -36.91 -30.95 11.78
N PRO A 23 -37.91 -30.04 11.80
CA PRO A 23 -38.39 -29.24 12.96
C PRO A 23 -39.78 -29.73 13.48
N PRO A 24 -40.78 -28.98 14.09
CA PRO A 24 -41.11 -27.52 14.09
C PRO A 24 -41.67 -26.87 15.39
N SER A 25 -42.05 -25.58 15.23
CA SER A 25 -43.12 -24.78 15.89
C SER A 25 -42.60 -23.66 16.81
N SER A 26 -43.26 -22.51 17.03
CA SER A 26 -44.07 -21.52 16.27
C SER A 26 -44.52 -20.45 17.31
N SER A 27 -45.03 -19.29 16.86
CA SER A 27 -45.64 -18.16 17.61
C SER A 27 -44.65 -17.12 18.16
N SER A 28 -44.58 -15.86 17.69
CA SER A 28 -45.56 -14.77 17.49
C SER A 28 -45.90 -14.00 18.77
N THR A 29 -45.46 -12.73 18.87
CA THR A 29 -46.30 -11.54 19.17
C THR A 29 -45.46 -10.26 19.25
N SER A 30 -45.82 -9.27 18.44
CA SER A 30 -45.62 -7.83 18.70
C SER A 30 -46.76 -7.32 19.61
N PRO A 31 -46.67 -6.10 20.22
CA PRO A 31 -47.18 -4.93 19.49
C PRO A 31 -46.48 -3.57 19.77
N SER A 32 -46.53 -2.74 18.72
CA SER A 32 -46.67 -1.26 18.59
C SER A 32 -46.45 -0.25 19.74
N CYS A 33 -45.64 0.76 19.39
CA CYS A 33 -45.88 2.24 19.40
C CYS A 33 -46.38 2.95 20.67
N SER A 34 -45.64 3.98 21.14
CA SER A 34 -45.92 5.41 20.88
C SER A 34 -45.01 6.37 21.68
N SER A 35 -44.52 7.39 20.96
CA SER A 35 -44.11 8.77 21.31
C SER A 35 -43.99 9.23 22.77
N SER A 36 -42.93 10.01 23.08
CA SER A 36 -43.02 11.41 23.54
C SER A 36 -41.63 12.09 23.56
N ILE A 37 -41.55 13.32 23.03
CA ILE A 37 -40.48 14.32 23.29
C ILE A 37 -40.90 15.11 24.55
N PRO A 38 -39.99 15.71 25.35
CA PRO A 38 -39.75 17.15 25.18
C PRO A 38 -38.29 17.63 25.46
N SER A 39 -37.89 18.61 24.64
CA SER A 39 -37.19 19.87 24.95
C SER A 39 -35.93 19.95 25.84
N SER A 40 -34.88 20.52 25.22
CA SER A 40 -34.03 21.66 25.65
C SER A 40 -33.21 21.59 26.94
N SER A 41 -31.90 21.84 26.83
CA SER A 41 -31.19 22.87 27.62
C SER A 41 -29.81 23.18 27.04
N SER A 42 -29.46 24.46 27.11
CA SER A 42 -28.33 25.17 26.52
C SER A 42 -27.04 25.08 27.35
N SER A 43 -26.03 25.85 26.91
CA SER A 43 -24.72 26.21 27.52
C SER A 43 -23.55 25.30 27.11
N SER A 44 -22.35 25.79 26.76
CA SER A 44 -21.76 27.13 26.87
C SER A 44 -20.55 27.23 25.95
N VAL A 45 -20.35 28.45 25.46
CA VAL A 45 -19.20 28.96 24.72
C VAL A 45 -18.00 29.06 25.66
N VAL A 46 -16.81 28.64 25.22
CA VAL A 46 -15.54 29.11 25.80
C VAL A 46 -14.55 29.43 24.68
N SER A 47 -14.34 30.73 24.49
CA SER A 47 -13.22 31.31 23.77
C SER A 47 -12.06 31.50 24.75
N PHE A 48 -10.82 31.26 24.31
CA PHE A 48 -9.64 31.83 24.96
C PHE A 48 -8.72 32.46 23.90
N SER A 49 -8.33 33.68 24.22
CA SER A 49 -7.57 34.62 23.40
C SER A 49 -6.06 34.45 23.57
N SER A 50 -5.35 34.62 22.45
CA SER A 50 -4.12 35.41 22.27
C SER A 50 -3.31 35.83 23.52
N ALA A 51 -2.03 35.45 23.53
CA ALA A 51 -0.96 36.23 24.14
C ALA A 51 0.30 36.24 23.25
N THR A 52 0.72 37.45 22.90
CA THR A 52 1.96 37.82 22.22
C THR A 52 3.15 37.77 23.17
N ASN A 53 4.36 37.41 22.69
CA ASN A 53 5.57 37.93 23.28
C ASN A 53 6.70 38.13 22.27
N SER A 54 7.45 39.19 22.50
CA SER A 54 8.41 39.85 21.60
C SER A 54 9.86 39.46 21.88
N GLY A 55 10.68 39.48 20.82
CA GLY A 55 12.05 40.01 20.85
C GLY A 55 13.20 39.07 21.22
N GLN A 56 14.14 38.86 20.30
CA GLN A 56 15.50 39.42 20.39
C GLN A 56 16.33 39.10 19.14
N ARG A 57 17.00 40.13 18.61
CA ARG A 57 18.09 40.08 17.63
C ARG A 57 19.33 39.47 18.25
N HIS A 58 20.13 38.70 17.50
CA HIS A 58 21.60 38.83 17.55
C HIS A 58 22.23 38.56 16.17
N GLN A 59 23.25 39.38 15.89
CA GLN A 59 24.01 39.51 14.65
C GLN A 59 24.99 38.34 14.44
N GLY A 60 25.44 38.18 13.21
CA GLY A 60 26.10 36.97 12.73
C GLY A 60 27.61 36.87 12.93
N ILE A 61 28.15 35.82 12.33
CA ILE A 61 29.58 35.59 12.13
C ILE A 61 29.72 34.90 10.77
N GLY A 62 30.32 35.59 9.80
CA GLY A 62 30.83 34.97 8.59
C GLY A 62 32.12 34.22 8.91
N ILE A 63 32.26 33.00 8.38
CA ILE A 63 33.52 32.26 8.42
C ILE A 63 33.99 32.05 6.98
N GLN A 64 35.09 32.72 6.66
CA GLN A 64 35.91 32.51 5.47
C GLN A 64 36.53 31.11 5.52
N ALA A 65 36.42 30.37 4.41
CA ALA A 65 37.19 29.15 4.19
C ALA A 65 38.61 29.51 3.70
N MET A 66 39.64 29.11 4.45
CA MET A 66 41.03 29.12 4.00
C MET A 66 41.46 27.70 3.61
N ASN A 67 41.95 27.58 2.37
CA ASN A 67 42.58 26.38 1.86
C ASN A 67 43.99 26.22 2.45
N THR A 68 44.28 25.09 3.08
CA THR A 68 45.65 24.63 3.31
C THR A 68 45.87 23.31 2.58
N ILE A 69 46.69 23.39 1.54
CA ILE A 69 47.24 22.26 0.80
C ILE A 69 48.32 21.63 1.69
N THR A 70 48.14 20.36 2.05
CA THR A 70 49.23 19.52 2.57
C THR A 70 49.30 18.26 1.72
N HIS A 71 50.40 18.17 0.96
CA HIS A 71 50.86 16.97 0.27
C HIS A 71 51.07 15.85 1.29
N GLY A 72 50.25 14.80 1.22
CA GLY A 72 50.35 13.61 2.05
C GLY A 72 50.08 12.36 1.22
N LYS A 73 51.17 11.75 0.74
CA LYS A 73 51.33 10.31 0.42
C LYS A 73 50.06 9.60 -0.07
N SER A 74 49.95 9.46 -1.40
CA SER A 74 48.95 8.61 -2.05
C SER A 74 49.01 7.20 -1.48
N ILE A 75 48.07 6.89 -0.58
CA ILE A 75 47.62 5.52 -0.37
C ILE A 75 46.59 5.31 -1.47
N ALA A 76 47.09 4.96 -2.66
CA ALA A 76 46.28 4.25 -3.65
C ALA A 76 45.92 2.90 -3.04
N GLY A 77 44.99 2.91 -2.09
CA GLY A 77 44.22 1.73 -1.75
C GLY A 77 43.61 1.26 -3.06
N ALA A 78 43.84 0.01 -3.41
CA ALA A 78 43.24 -0.60 -4.58
C ALA A 78 41.71 -0.41 -4.51
N TRP A 79 41.20 0.60 -5.21
CA TRP A 79 39.78 0.67 -5.54
C TRP A 79 39.55 -0.49 -6.50
N ASN A 80 39.13 -1.61 -5.92
CA ASN A 80 38.68 -2.77 -6.67
C ASN A 80 37.41 -2.32 -7.40
N SER A 81 37.55 -1.94 -8.66
CA SER A 81 36.51 -1.43 -9.55
C SER A 81 35.50 -2.51 -9.97
N LYS A 82 35.08 -3.37 -9.04
CA LYS A 82 34.30 -4.58 -9.35
C LYS A 82 32.93 -4.71 -8.68
N ASN A 83 32.56 -3.88 -7.70
CA ASN A 83 31.34 -4.12 -6.93
C ASN A 83 30.50 -2.84 -6.70
N GLU A 84 30.24 -2.05 -7.75
CA GLU A 84 29.11 -1.12 -7.67
C GLU A 84 27.80 -1.90 -7.88
N PRO A 85 26.74 -1.63 -7.10
CA PRO A 85 25.48 -2.33 -7.24
C PRO A 85 24.80 -2.01 -8.58
N GLU A 86 24.45 -3.02 -9.35
CA GLU A 86 23.70 -2.86 -10.62
C GLU A 86 22.19 -2.64 -10.39
N HIS A 87 21.70 -2.94 -9.19
CA HIS A 87 20.28 -2.90 -8.85
C HIS A 87 19.99 -2.04 -7.62
N LEU A 88 18.97 -1.18 -7.70
CA LEU A 88 18.42 -0.45 -6.55
C LEU A 88 17.10 -1.11 -6.12
N LEU A 89 17.01 -1.55 -4.88
CA LEU A 89 15.79 -2.05 -4.24
C LEU A 89 15.30 -1.04 -3.20
N VAL A 90 14.16 -0.42 -3.46
CA VAL A 90 13.54 0.57 -2.57
C VAL A 90 12.39 -0.08 -1.78
N LEU A 91 12.54 -0.16 -0.45
CA LEU A 91 11.50 -0.64 0.46
C LEU A 91 10.68 0.54 0.96
N VAL A 92 9.36 0.51 0.71
CA VAL A 92 8.43 1.59 1.05
C VAL A 92 7.37 1.05 2.01
N HIS A 93 7.31 1.62 3.22
CA HIS A 93 6.38 1.15 4.25
C HIS A 93 4.92 1.60 4.00
N GLY A 94 3.97 0.93 4.66
CA GLY A 94 2.53 1.23 4.55
C GLY A 94 2.05 2.39 5.43
N ILE A 95 0.73 2.52 5.57
CA ILE A 95 0.06 3.55 6.37
C ILE A 95 0.42 3.40 7.86
N LEU A 96 0.70 4.53 8.54
CA LEU A 96 1.08 4.58 9.95
C LEU A 96 2.33 3.75 10.31
N ALA A 97 3.11 3.33 9.32
CA ALA A 97 4.35 2.58 9.49
C ALA A 97 5.58 3.52 9.46
N SER A 98 6.75 2.91 9.68
CA SER A 98 8.05 3.58 9.57
C SER A 98 9.08 2.63 8.95
N THR A 99 10.31 3.09 8.80
CA THR A 99 11.45 2.25 8.36
C THR A 99 11.67 1.04 9.27
N SER A 100 11.31 1.11 10.55
CA SER A 100 11.46 0.00 11.50
C SER A 100 10.72 -1.28 11.08
N ASP A 101 9.61 -1.14 10.37
CA ASP A 101 8.78 -2.27 9.93
C ASP A 101 9.50 -3.14 8.89
N TRP A 102 10.56 -2.60 8.26
CA TRP A 102 11.40 -3.30 7.31
C TRP A 102 12.67 -3.91 7.92
N THR A 103 12.93 -3.76 9.22
CA THR A 103 14.20 -4.18 9.86
C THR A 103 14.57 -5.62 9.51
N TYR A 104 13.63 -6.56 9.68
CA TYR A 104 13.88 -7.97 9.36
C TYR A 104 14.08 -8.17 7.85
N ALA A 105 13.16 -7.64 7.04
CA ALA A 105 13.19 -7.83 5.60
C ALA A 105 14.46 -7.24 4.97
N GLU A 106 14.87 -6.05 5.40
CA GLU A 106 16.11 -5.41 4.96
C GLU A 106 17.33 -6.28 5.28
N ALA A 107 17.43 -6.78 6.52
CA ALA A 107 18.54 -7.64 6.92
C ALA A 107 18.58 -8.94 6.11
N GLU A 108 17.43 -9.60 5.92
CA GLU A 108 17.35 -10.86 5.18
C GLU A 108 17.59 -10.66 3.67
N LEU A 109 17.10 -9.56 3.09
CA LEU A 109 17.35 -9.21 1.70
C LEU A 109 18.84 -8.87 1.49
N LYS A 110 19.47 -8.10 2.38
CA LYS A 110 20.92 -7.84 2.32
C LYS A 110 21.74 -9.12 2.40
N ARG A 111 21.37 -10.02 3.32
CA ARG A 111 22.03 -11.30 3.50
C ARG A 111 21.92 -12.19 2.26
N ARG A 112 20.75 -12.20 1.61
CA ARG A 112 20.50 -13.07 0.46
C ARG A 112 21.01 -12.47 -0.85
N LEU A 113 20.68 -11.23 -1.15
CA LEU A 113 20.94 -10.59 -2.46
C LEU A 113 22.41 -10.19 -2.63
N GLY A 114 23.15 -9.98 -1.53
CA GLY A 114 24.55 -9.61 -1.59
C GLY A 114 24.78 -8.18 -2.10
N THR A 115 25.99 -7.90 -2.58
CA THR A 115 26.43 -6.53 -2.88
C THR A 115 25.96 -6.00 -4.24
N ASN A 116 25.36 -6.82 -5.11
CA ASN A 116 24.84 -6.32 -6.39
C ASN A 116 23.55 -5.50 -6.25
N PHE A 117 22.91 -5.58 -5.08
CA PHE A 117 21.70 -4.84 -4.75
C PHE A 117 21.99 -3.77 -3.70
N LEU A 118 21.79 -2.51 -4.07
CA LEU A 118 21.65 -1.42 -3.12
C LEU A 118 20.24 -1.45 -2.54
N ILE A 119 20.12 -1.87 -1.29
CA ILE A 119 18.83 -1.91 -0.60
C ILE A 119 18.66 -0.64 0.21
N TYR A 120 17.59 0.10 -0.09
CA TYR A 120 17.26 1.36 0.55
C TYR A 120 15.87 1.31 1.19
N VAL A 121 15.77 1.69 2.47
CA VAL A 121 14.50 1.77 3.20
C VAL A 121 14.04 3.23 3.24
N SER A 122 12.97 3.54 2.52
CA SER A 122 12.45 4.91 2.41
C SER A 122 11.86 5.39 3.73
N SER A 123 12.24 6.61 4.12
CA SER A 123 11.72 7.31 5.30
C SER A 123 10.76 8.46 4.94
N SER A 124 10.62 8.76 3.64
CA SER A 124 9.83 9.85 3.06
C SER A 124 8.42 10.01 3.62
N ASN A 125 7.79 8.90 4.03
CA ASN A 125 6.37 8.85 4.36
C ASN A 125 6.07 8.42 5.79
N THR A 126 7.05 8.41 6.69
CA THR A 126 6.91 7.87 8.05
C THR A 126 5.77 8.50 8.89
N TYR A 127 5.03 7.65 9.61
CA TYR A 127 3.91 7.98 10.51
C TYR A 127 2.82 8.81 9.84
N THR A 128 2.50 9.99 10.39
CA THR A 128 1.38 10.84 9.95
C THR A 128 1.58 11.38 8.54
N LYS A 129 2.82 11.38 8.00
CA LYS A 129 3.09 11.75 6.61
C LYS A 129 2.35 10.84 5.62
N THR A 130 2.02 9.60 5.99
CA THR A 130 1.21 8.70 5.15
C THR A 130 -0.19 9.24 4.87
N PHE A 131 -0.67 10.24 5.61
CA PHE A 131 -2.01 10.81 5.44
C PHE A 131 -2.10 11.98 4.47
N SER A 132 -0.98 12.38 3.87
CA SER A 132 -0.94 13.56 3.01
C SER A 132 -1.59 13.40 1.63
N GLY A 133 -2.13 12.23 1.33
CA GLY A 133 -2.58 11.82 0.00
C GLY A 133 -1.48 11.13 -0.82
N ILE A 134 -1.92 10.29 -1.75
CA ILE A 134 -1.10 9.43 -2.60
C ILE A 134 -0.11 10.23 -3.44
N ASN A 135 -0.56 11.28 -4.14
CA ASN A 135 0.33 12.13 -4.95
C ASN A 135 1.43 12.79 -4.12
N GLY A 136 1.11 13.25 -2.90
CA GLY A 136 2.09 13.84 -1.99
C GLY A 136 3.12 12.82 -1.51
N ALA A 137 2.67 11.60 -1.22
CA ALA A 137 3.55 10.50 -0.82
C ALA A 137 4.48 10.05 -1.96
N GLY A 138 3.95 9.96 -3.19
CA GLY A 138 4.73 9.63 -4.38
C GLY A 138 5.76 10.71 -4.71
N LYS A 139 5.40 12.00 -4.61
CA LYS A 139 6.33 13.11 -4.82
C LYS A 139 7.49 13.08 -3.82
N ARG A 140 7.22 12.91 -2.53
CA ARG A 140 8.29 12.81 -1.51
C ARG A 140 9.22 11.63 -1.76
N LEU A 141 8.66 10.47 -2.11
CA LEU A 141 9.45 9.30 -2.46
C LEU A 141 10.34 9.58 -3.68
N ALA A 142 9.79 10.19 -4.72
CA ALA A 142 10.54 10.55 -5.92
C ALA A 142 11.62 11.62 -5.66
N GLU A 143 11.42 12.52 -4.69
CA GLU A 143 12.42 13.51 -4.25
C GLU A 143 13.54 12.90 -3.40
N GLU A 144 13.28 11.79 -2.70
CA GLU A 144 14.27 11.06 -1.87
C GLU A 144 15.26 10.25 -2.73
N LEU A 145 14.84 9.76 -3.91
CA LEU A 145 15.65 8.88 -4.76
C LEU A 145 16.85 9.56 -5.48
N PRO A 146 16.77 10.78 -6.02
CA PRO A 146 17.92 11.45 -6.66
C PRO A 146 19.12 11.60 -5.74
N PHE A 147 18.89 11.72 -4.43
CA PHE A 147 19.95 11.73 -3.42
C PHE A 147 20.77 10.43 -3.40
N LEU A 148 20.17 9.30 -3.79
CA LEU A 148 20.84 7.99 -3.86
C LEU A 148 21.62 7.79 -5.17
N LEU A 149 21.26 8.51 -6.23
CA LEU A 149 21.85 8.37 -7.57
C LEU A 149 22.82 9.51 -7.94
N GLY A 150 23.23 10.32 -6.95
CA GLY A 150 24.29 11.33 -7.12
C GLY A 150 23.89 12.60 -7.89
N VAL A 151 22.59 12.92 -7.98
CA VAL A 151 22.11 14.14 -8.66
C VAL A 151 21.70 15.19 -7.62
N PRO A 152 22.32 16.39 -7.60
CA PRO A 152 21.88 17.45 -6.71
C PRO A 152 20.66 18.18 -7.30
N ILE A 153 19.74 18.55 -6.42
CA ILE A 153 18.67 19.58 -6.54
C ILE A 153 17.26 19.08 -6.89
N LEU A 154 16.43 18.94 -5.85
CA LEU A 154 14.96 19.12 -5.92
C LEU A 154 14.42 19.94 -4.74
N GLU A 155 15.24 20.87 -4.24
CA GLU A 155 15.00 21.60 -2.99
C GLU A 155 14.02 22.79 -3.10
N LYS A 156 13.08 22.81 -4.06
CA LYS A 156 12.26 24.02 -4.31
C LYS A 156 10.75 23.87 -4.46
N LEU A 157 10.12 22.75 -4.12
CA LEU A 157 8.66 22.61 -4.30
C LEU A 157 7.86 22.09 -3.08
N ALA A 158 8.37 22.23 -1.85
CA ALA A 158 7.69 21.70 -0.66
C ALA A 158 7.07 22.73 0.31
N ALA A 159 7.07 24.03 -0.01
CA ALA A 159 6.48 25.06 0.86
C ALA A 159 5.45 25.87 0.05
N PRO A 160 4.16 25.48 -0.02
CA PRO A 160 3.23 25.65 1.10
C PRO A 160 2.00 24.71 1.02
N ILE A 161 2.13 23.47 1.49
CA ILE A 161 0.93 22.66 1.75
C ILE A 161 1.15 22.15 3.17
N ALA A 162 0.45 22.75 4.13
CA ALA A 162 0.53 22.37 5.54
C ALA A 162 -0.85 22.31 6.23
N PRO A 163 -1.92 23.07 5.85
CA PRO A 163 -3.16 23.03 6.64
C PRO A 163 -4.27 22.05 6.21
N PHE A 164 -4.11 21.19 5.20
CA PHE A 164 -5.22 20.34 4.71
C PHE A 164 -5.13 18.84 5.08
N PHE A 165 -4.22 18.47 5.97
CA PHE A 165 -3.80 17.07 6.15
C PHE A 165 -4.45 16.34 7.33
N VAL A 166 -5.77 16.23 7.29
CA VAL A 166 -6.47 15.15 8.00
C VAL A 166 -7.13 14.26 6.95
N GLY A 167 -6.62 13.05 6.77
CA GLY A 167 -7.33 11.95 6.10
C GLY A 167 -7.42 11.97 4.57
N ARG A 168 -6.60 12.74 3.82
CA ARG A 168 -6.65 12.74 2.33
C ARG A 168 -6.36 11.37 1.73
N THR A 169 -5.35 10.67 2.23
CA THR A 169 -5.06 9.29 1.82
C THR A 169 -6.24 8.36 2.09
N GLY A 170 -6.89 8.52 3.25
CA GLY A 170 -8.10 7.76 3.57
C GLY A 170 -9.20 8.01 2.54
N SER A 171 -9.52 9.27 2.25
CA SER A 171 -10.53 9.62 1.25
C SER A 171 -10.23 8.99 -0.13
N GLN A 172 -8.96 8.99 -0.54
CA GLN A 172 -8.51 8.38 -1.81
C GLN A 172 -8.58 6.85 -1.80
N LEU A 173 -8.19 6.19 -0.70
CA LEU A 173 -8.27 4.73 -0.57
C LEU A 173 -9.70 4.23 -0.52
N PHE A 174 -10.60 4.99 0.11
CA PHE A 174 -12.03 4.70 0.14
C PHE A 174 -12.78 5.24 -1.09
N LEU A 175 -12.09 5.75 -2.11
CA LEU A 175 -12.68 6.22 -3.37
C LEU A 175 -13.69 7.38 -3.21
N THR A 176 -13.62 8.10 -2.09
CA THR A 176 -14.53 9.20 -1.76
C THR A 176 -14.02 10.55 -2.23
N ASP A 177 -12.82 10.60 -2.82
CA ASP A 177 -12.16 11.82 -3.21
C ASP A 177 -12.78 12.48 -4.45
N GLY A 178 -12.77 13.81 -4.48
CA GLY A 178 -13.24 14.61 -5.61
C GLY A 178 -14.77 14.67 -5.76
N LYS A 179 -15.20 15.35 -6.82
CA LYS A 179 -16.63 15.52 -7.15
C LYS A 179 -17.25 14.20 -7.64
N ALA A 180 -18.57 14.05 -7.48
CA ALA A 180 -19.31 12.86 -7.90
C ALA A 180 -19.16 12.56 -9.41
N ASN A 181 -19.10 13.60 -10.24
CA ASN A 181 -18.93 13.50 -11.69
C ASN A 181 -17.48 13.37 -12.16
N LYS A 182 -16.52 13.19 -11.24
CA LYS A 182 -15.11 12.99 -11.56
C LYS A 182 -14.64 11.63 -11.03
N PRO A 183 -13.79 10.92 -11.80
CA PRO A 183 -13.23 9.65 -11.34
C PRO A 183 -12.37 9.85 -10.08
N PRO A 184 -12.44 8.94 -9.10
CA PRO A 184 -11.54 8.96 -7.93
C PRO A 184 -10.09 8.71 -8.35
N LEU A 185 -9.12 9.17 -7.56
CA LEU A 185 -7.69 9.08 -7.92
C LEU A 185 -7.24 7.66 -8.27
N LEU A 186 -7.60 6.66 -7.46
CA LEU A 186 -7.16 5.27 -7.70
C LEU A 186 -7.64 4.71 -9.04
N LEU A 187 -8.88 5.02 -9.45
CA LEU A 187 -9.38 4.64 -10.76
C LEU A 187 -8.54 5.25 -11.88
N ARG A 188 -8.13 6.51 -11.70
CA ARG A 188 -7.33 7.23 -12.69
C ARG A 188 -5.91 6.72 -12.78
N MET A 189 -5.38 6.14 -11.71
CA MET A 189 -4.07 5.49 -11.68
C MET A 189 -4.08 4.09 -12.30
N ALA A 190 -5.25 3.47 -12.46
CA ALA A 190 -5.42 2.18 -13.13
C ALA A 190 -5.37 2.27 -14.67
N THR A 191 -5.21 3.48 -15.23
CA THR A 191 -5.01 3.72 -16.66
C THR A 191 -4.14 4.94 -16.86
N ASP A 192 -3.69 5.18 -18.09
CA ASP A 192 -3.10 6.48 -18.43
C ASP A 192 -4.19 7.52 -18.66
N CYS A 193 -3.94 8.74 -18.21
CA CYS A 193 -4.83 9.88 -18.42
C CYS A 193 -4.04 11.19 -18.56
N GLU A 194 -4.73 12.30 -18.79
CA GLU A 194 -4.10 13.62 -19.00
C GLU A 194 -3.18 14.05 -17.84
N GLU A 195 -3.46 13.61 -16.61
CA GLU A 195 -2.65 13.95 -15.44
C GLU A 195 -1.38 13.11 -15.29
N GLY A 196 -1.27 11.98 -15.99
CA GLY A 196 -0.13 11.10 -15.82
C GLY A 196 -0.24 9.78 -16.57
N LYS A 197 0.94 9.27 -16.91
CA LYS A 197 1.14 7.97 -17.54
C LYS A 197 1.34 6.88 -16.47
N PHE A 198 0.36 6.70 -15.59
CA PHE A 198 0.48 5.83 -14.41
C PHE A 198 0.67 4.36 -14.80
N LEU A 199 -0.16 3.86 -15.71
CA LEU A 199 -0.13 2.47 -16.13
C LEU A 199 1.08 2.21 -17.02
N SER A 200 1.42 3.13 -17.93
CA SER A 200 2.64 3.01 -18.72
C SER A 200 3.91 3.02 -17.85
N ALA A 201 4.01 3.90 -16.85
CA ALA A 201 5.15 3.92 -15.94
C ALA A 201 5.28 2.61 -15.12
N LEU A 202 4.15 2.03 -14.70
CA LEU A 202 4.13 0.69 -14.10
C LEU A 202 4.51 -0.41 -15.12
N GLY A 203 4.20 -0.18 -16.40
CA GLY A 203 4.55 -1.01 -17.54
C GLY A 203 6.06 -1.15 -17.79
N GLU A 204 6.83 -0.11 -17.48
CA GLU A 204 8.30 -0.07 -17.66
C GLU A 204 9.05 -1.13 -16.83
N PHE A 205 8.45 -1.58 -15.73
CA PHE A 205 9.01 -2.70 -14.96
C PHE A 205 8.88 -4.00 -15.76
N ARG A 206 10.02 -4.60 -16.13
CA ARG A 206 10.06 -5.89 -16.86
C ARG A 206 9.27 -6.99 -16.16
N CYS A 207 9.24 -6.96 -14.82
CA CYS A 207 8.47 -7.90 -14.03
C CYS A 207 7.71 -7.18 -12.92
N ARG A 208 6.45 -7.60 -12.73
CA ARG A 208 5.57 -7.15 -11.66
C ARG A 208 5.09 -8.37 -10.89
N ILE A 209 5.33 -8.37 -9.58
CA ILE A 209 4.91 -9.45 -8.68
C ILE A 209 4.03 -8.86 -7.59
N VAL A 210 2.85 -9.43 -7.36
CA VAL A 210 1.98 -9.09 -6.22
C VAL A 210 1.93 -10.26 -5.26
N TYR A 211 2.02 -9.96 -3.96
CA TYR A 211 1.87 -10.92 -2.88
C TYR A 211 0.57 -10.62 -2.14
N ALA A 212 -0.30 -11.61 -2.01
CA ALA A 212 -1.63 -11.42 -1.47
C ALA A 212 -1.95 -12.47 -0.39
N ASN A 213 -2.47 -12.02 0.74
CA ASN A 213 -2.98 -12.92 1.77
C ASN A 213 -4.31 -13.53 1.32
N VAL A 214 -4.41 -14.86 1.29
CA VAL A 214 -5.66 -15.56 0.92
C VAL A 214 -6.70 -15.53 2.04
N SER A 215 -6.26 -15.31 3.28
CA SER A 215 -7.10 -15.37 4.49
C SER A 215 -6.49 -14.59 5.65
N TYR A 216 -7.32 -14.24 6.63
CA TYR A 216 -6.94 -13.60 7.90
C TYR A 216 -6.30 -12.20 7.80
N ASP A 217 -6.26 -11.60 6.61
CA ASP A 217 -5.96 -10.18 6.44
C ASP A 217 -7.28 -9.39 6.43
N HIS A 218 -7.54 -8.70 7.53
CA HIS A 218 -8.75 -7.87 7.68
C HIS A 218 -8.54 -6.43 7.16
N MET A 219 -7.32 -6.07 6.78
CA MET A 219 -6.98 -4.72 6.30
C MET A 219 -7.03 -4.64 4.78
N VAL A 220 -6.59 -5.69 4.09
CA VAL A 220 -6.54 -5.75 2.63
C VAL A 220 -7.12 -7.07 2.14
N GLY A 221 -8.16 -6.99 1.30
CA GLY A 221 -8.85 -8.17 0.79
C GLY A 221 -8.09 -8.88 -0.33
N TRP A 222 -8.13 -10.22 -0.33
CA TRP A 222 -7.41 -11.07 -1.29
C TRP A 222 -7.59 -10.65 -2.76
N ARG A 223 -8.84 -10.46 -3.20
CA ARG A 223 -9.20 -9.99 -4.55
C ARG A 223 -8.43 -8.74 -4.97
N THR A 224 -8.50 -7.70 -4.13
CA THR A 224 -7.91 -6.40 -4.41
C THR A 224 -6.38 -6.45 -4.42
N SER A 225 -5.77 -7.16 -3.46
CA SER A 225 -4.31 -7.29 -3.39
C SER A 225 -3.71 -8.20 -4.48
N SER A 226 -4.49 -9.16 -4.99
CA SER A 226 -4.05 -10.07 -6.07
C SER A 226 -4.43 -9.59 -7.47
N ILE A 227 -5.17 -8.48 -7.59
CA ILE A 227 -5.67 -7.96 -8.87
C ILE A 227 -6.48 -9.06 -9.59
N ARG A 228 -7.43 -9.66 -8.88
CA ARG A 228 -8.31 -10.74 -9.37
C ARG A 228 -9.77 -10.45 -9.04
N ARG A 229 -10.66 -10.83 -9.95
CA ARG A 229 -12.10 -10.91 -9.70
C ARG A 229 -12.41 -12.11 -8.81
N GLU A 230 -13.60 -12.13 -8.20
CA GLU A 230 -14.08 -13.31 -7.45
C GLU A 230 -13.99 -14.59 -8.28
N THR A 231 -14.43 -14.51 -9.54
CA THR A 231 -14.50 -15.64 -10.47
C THR A 231 -13.12 -16.14 -10.88
N GLU A 232 -12.08 -15.35 -10.64
CA GLU A 232 -10.68 -15.67 -10.92
C GLU A 232 -9.97 -16.24 -9.67
N LEU A 233 -10.60 -16.22 -8.49
CA LEU A 233 -10.05 -16.80 -7.28
C LEU A 233 -10.27 -18.32 -7.27
N SER A 234 -9.17 -19.07 -7.28
CA SER A 234 -9.17 -20.51 -7.06
C SER A 234 -9.37 -20.81 -5.56
N LYS A 235 -9.73 -22.05 -5.21
CA LYS A 235 -9.69 -22.45 -3.78
C LYS A 235 -8.23 -22.49 -3.35
N PRO A 236 -7.84 -21.78 -2.27
CA PRO A 236 -6.45 -21.70 -1.88
C PRO A 236 -5.90 -23.11 -1.60
N PRO A 237 -4.75 -23.50 -2.18
CA PRO A 237 -4.14 -24.77 -1.91
C PRO A 237 -3.84 -24.92 -0.41
N ARG A 238 -4.10 -26.10 0.15
CA ARG A 238 -3.77 -26.41 1.56
C ARG A 238 -2.29 -26.75 1.76
N ARG A 239 -1.52 -26.82 0.67
CA ARG A 239 -0.09 -27.16 0.67
C ARG A 239 0.68 -25.91 0.27
N SER A 240 1.80 -25.68 0.95
CA SER A 240 2.75 -24.66 0.53
C SER A 240 3.55 -25.14 -0.69
N LEU A 241 4.05 -24.20 -1.49
CA LEU A 241 5.07 -24.45 -2.48
C LEU A 241 6.34 -24.96 -1.79
N ASP A 242 7.03 -25.89 -2.45
CA ASP A 242 8.25 -26.49 -1.93
C ASP A 242 9.29 -25.40 -1.61
N GLY A 243 9.83 -25.46 -0.40
CA GLY A 243 10.86 -24.53 0.10
C GLY A 243 10.34 -23.25 0.78
N TYR A 244 9.06 -22.88 0.62
CA TYR A 244 8.52 -21.64 1.19
C TYR A 244 7.25 -21.88 2.01
N LYS A 245 7.44 -22.10 3.31
CA LYS A 245 6.33 -22.21 4.27
C LYS A 245 5.45 -20.96 4.13
N HIS A 246 4.15 -21.15 3.90
CA HIS A 246 3.10 -20.12 3.71
C HIS A 246 2.94 -19.50 2.32
N VAL A 247 3.83 -19.72 1.35
CA VAL A 247 3.52 -19.43 -0.05
C VAL A 247 2.73 -20.62 -0.60
N VAL A 248 1.48 -20.42 -1.04
CA VAL A 248 0.57 -21.53 -1.38
C VAL A 248 0.28 -21.66 -2.86
N ASP A 249 0.42 -20.58 -3.62
CA ASP A 249 0.26 -20.59 -5.07
C ASP A 249 1.11 -19.51 -5.72
N MET A 250 1.57 -19.78 -6.95
CA MET A 250 2.18 -18.78 -7.81
C MET A 250 1.76 -19.04 -9.26
N GLU A 251 1.20 -18.02 -9.88
CA GLU A 251 0.86 -18.05 -11.30
C GLU A 251 1.37 -16.79 -12.01
N TYR A 252 1.70 -16.93 -13.29
CA TYR A 252 1.88 -15.80 -14.17
C TYR A 252 0.61 -15.58 -14.99
N CYS A 253 0.01 -14.40 -14.84
CA CYS A 253 -1.12 -13.94 -15.63
C CYS A 253 -0.61 -13.01 -16.74
N PRO A 254 -0.80 -13.34 -18.03
CA PRO A 254 -0.43 -12.46 -19.12
C PRO A 254 -1.31 -11.20 -19.16
N PRO A 255 -0.88 -10.14 -19.86
CA PRO A 255 -1.71 -8.97 -20.13
C PRO A 255 -3.06 -9.35 -20.76
N VAL A 256 -4.14 -8.74 -20.28
CA VAL A 256 -5.48 -8.85 -20.84
C VAL A 256 -5.75 -7.63 -21.74
N PRO A 257 -6.00 -7.81 -23.04
CA PRO A 257 -6.36 -6.70 -23.92
C PRO A 257 -7.64 -6.00 -23.44
N SER A 258 -7.57 -4.68 -23.29
CA SER A 258 -8.70 -3.86 -22.88
C SER A 258 -8.45 -2.39 -23.21
N ASP A 259 -9.52 -1.64 -23.42
CA ASP A 259 -9.50 -0.18 -23.60
C ASP A 259 -9.13 0.58 -22.31
N GLY A 260 -9.00 -0.12 -21.18
CA GLY A 260 -8.60 0.44 -19.89
C GLY A 260 -9.75 0.59 -18.91
N SER A 261 -9.48 1.27 -17.80
CA SER A 261 -10.49 1.61 -16.81
C SER A 261 -11.29 2.83 -17.26
N HIS A 262 -12.61 2.76 -17.17
CA HIS A 262 -13.49 3.87 -17.49
C HIS A 262 -14.23 4.39 -16.25
N PHE A 263 -14.76 5.61 -16.34
CA PHE A 263 -15.68 6.14 -15.34
C PHE A 263 -17.09 6.29 -15.96
N PRO A 264 -17.86 5.19 -16.05
CA PRO A 264 -19.12 5.20 -16.75
C PRO A 264 -20.17 6.07 -16.02
N PRO A 265 -21.19 6.58 -16.72
CA PRO A 265 -22.27 7.37 -16.10
C PRO A 265 -22.95 6.65 -14.92
N LYS A 266 -23.04 5.31 -14.96
CA LYS A 266 -23.55 4.51 -13.83
C LYS A 266 -22.68 4.68 -12.57
N ALA A 267 -21.35 4.66 -12.71
CA ALA A 267 -20.44 4.85 -11.60
C ALA A 267 -20.50 6.28 -11.04
N ALA A 268 -20.67 7.29 -11.88
CA ALA A 268 -20.86 8.67 -11.43
C ALA A 268 -22.14 8.83 -10.58
N LYS A 269 -23.25 8.23 -11.02
CA LYS A 269 -24.51 8.21 -10.25
C LYS A 269 -24.37 7.43 -8.93
N ALA A 270 -23.69 6.29 -8.95
CA ALA A 270 -23.43 5.50 -7.75
C ALA A 270 -22.55 6.27 -6.75
N LYS A 271 -21.52 6.97 -7.24
CA LYS A 271 -20.67 7.86 -6.43
C LYS A 271 -21.47 9.00 -5.81
N GLU A 272 -22.32 9.65 -6.59
CA GLU A 272 -23.20 10.72 -6.11
C GLU A 272 -24.13 10.20 -5.00
N ALA A 273 -24.77 9.05 -5.21
CA ALA A 273 -25.63 8.43 -4.21
C ALA A 273 -24.87 8.10 -2.91
N ALA A 274 -23.67 7.51 -3.03
CA ALA A 274 -22.81 7.17 -1.90
C ALA A 274 -22.29 8.41 -1.14
N GLN A 275 -22.11 9.55 -1.82
CA GLN A 275 -21.70 10.81 -1.20
C GLN A 275 -22.88 11.56 -0.53
N ASN A 276 -24.07 11.52 -1.14
CA ASN A 276 -25.23 12.28 -0.65
C ASN A 276 -25.90 11.62 0.56
N VAL A 277 -26.21 10.31 0.47
CA VAL A 277 -26.85 9.54 1.55
C VAL A 277 -26.17 8.18 1.63
N PRO A 278 -25.00 8.09 2.31
CA PRO A 278 -24.26 6.84 2.40
C PRO A 278 -25.10 5.76 3.09
N ASN A 279 -25.25 4.62 2.43
CA ASN A 279 -25.80 3.40 3.01
C ASN A 279 -25.01 2.17 2.53
N ALA A 280 -25.23 1.01 3.14
CA ALA A 280 -24.47 -0.18 2.82
C ALA A 280 -24.61 -0.58 1.34
N GLN A 281 -25.81 -0.43 0.76
CA GLN A 281 -26.11 -0.87 -0.60
C GLN A 281 -25.47 0.02 -1.66
N ASN A 282 -25.65 1.34 -1.58
CA ASN A 282 -25.09 2.26 -2.58
C ASN A 282 -23.57 2.36 -2.49
N THR A 283 -23.01 2.24 -1.28
CA THR A 283 -21.57 2.19 -1.06
C THR A 283 -21.01 0.92 -1.70
N LEU A 284 -21.61 -0.24 -1.43
CA LEU A 284 -21.18 -1.51 -2.03
C LEU A 284 -21.27 -1.47 -3.57
N GLU A 285 -22.40 -1.03 -4.13
CA GLU A 285 -22.55 -0.90 -5.60
C GLU A 285 -21.47 0.00 -6.21
N TYR A 286 -21.18 1.14 -5.57
CA TYR A 286 -20.12 2.02 -6.04
C TYR A 286 -18.75 1.35 -5.98
N HIS A 287 -18.41 0.71 -4.86
CA HIS A 287 -17.13 0.02 -4.70
C HIS A 287 -16.96 -1.15 -5.69
N GLU A 288 -17.99 -1.95 -5.94
CA GLU A 288 -17.94 -3.04 -6.91
C GLU A 288 -17.71 -2.53 -8.35
N LEU A 289 -18.38 -1.43 -8.73
CA LEU A 289 -18.16 -0.80 -10.04
C LEU A 289 -16.73 -0.27 -10.18
N MET A 290 -16.18 0.34 -9.13
CA MET A 290 -14.81 0.85 -9.16
C MET A 290 -13.77 -0.27 -9.14
N GLU A 291 -13.99 -1.33 -8.37
CA GLU A 291 -13.13 -2.51 -8.37
C GLU A 291 -13.05 -3.13 -9.77
N GLU A 292 -14.18 -3.33 -10.44
CA GLU A 292 -14.21 -3.90 -11.80
C GLU A 292 -13.43 -3.05 -12.81
N GLU A 293 -13.65 -1.73 -12.80
CA GLU A 293 -12.94 -0.83 -13.72
C GLU A 293 -11.44 -0.76 -13.40
N MET A 294 -11.05 -0.73 -12.12
CA MET A 294 -9.64 -0.76 -11.72
C MET A 294 -8.95 -2.07 -12.10
N ILE A 295 -9.59 -3.22 -11.90
CA ILE A 295 -9.07 -4.53 -12.31
C ILE A 295 -8.88 -4.57 -13.82
N ARG A 296 -9.88 -4.10 -14.60
CA ARG A 296 -9.78 -4.00 -16.07
C ARG A 296 -8.57 -3.19 -16.50
N GLY A 297 -8.31 -2.05 -15.86
CA GLY A 297 -7.14 -1.22 -16.12
C GLY A 297 -5.82 -1.91 -15.77
N LEU A 298 -5.69 -2.41 -14.55
CA LEU A 298 -4.45 -3.02 -14.03
C LEU A 298 -4.09 -4.33 -14.76
N GLN A 299 -5.07 -5.14 -15.17
CA GLN A 299 -4.83 -6.40 -15.89
C GLN A 299 -4.34 -6.22 -17.33
N ARG A 300 -4.30 -4.98 -17.86
CA ARG A 300 -3.62 -4.68 -19.14
C ARG A 300 -2.11 -4.88 -19.08
N LEU A 301 -1.54 -5.06 -17.89
CA LEU A 301 -0.17 -5.48 -17.69
C LEU A 301 -0.11 -6.94 -17.24
N GLY A 302 1.00 -7.61 -17.55
CA GLY A 302 1.26 -8.95 -17.04
C GLY A 302 1.72 -8.92 -15.58
N TRP A 303 1.25 -9.89 -14.79
CA TRP A 303 1.50 -10.00 -13.35
C TRP A 303 1.89 -11.41 -12.97
N ARG A 304 2.95 -11.55 -12.16
CA ARG A 304 3.12 -12.74 -11.33
C ARG A 304 2.32 -12.53 -10.04
N LYS A 305 1.45 -13.47 -9.71
CA LYS A 305 0.59 -13.40 -8.53
C LYS A 305 1.01 -14.49 -7.57
N VAL A 306 1.36 -14.11 -6.35
CA VAL A 306 1.82 -15.01 -5.30
C VAL A 306 0.81 -14.97 -4.17
N ASP A 307 0.19 -16.11 -3.91
CA ASP A 307 -0.80 -16.23 -2.84
C ASP A 307 -0.13 -16.78 -1.58
N VAL A 308 -0.38 -16.10 -0.46
CA VAL A 308 0.22 -16.36 0.85
C VAL A 308 -0.86 -16.77 1.83
N SER A 309 -0.61 -17.84 2.59
CA SER A 309 -1.54 -18.31 3.62
C SER A 309 -0.86 -18.66 4.93
N PHE A 310 -1.25 -17.95 5.98
CA PHE A 310 -0.82 -18.19 7.35
C PHE A 310 -1.74 -19.13 8.12
N HIS A 311 -2.62 -19.89 7.46
CA HIS A 311 -3.58 -20.79 8.13
C HIS A 311 -2.91 -21.81 9.07
N ALA A 312 -1.66 -22.19 8.79
CA ALA A 312 -0.87 -23.12 9.59
C ALA A 312 0.08 -22.42 10.59
N ALA A 313 0.04 -21.09 10.67
CA ALA A 313 0.80 -20.33 11.66
C ALA A 313 0.11 -20.42 13.02
N PHE A 314 0.89 -20.22 14.09
CA PHE A 314 0.37 -20.24 15.46
C PHE A 314 -0.65 -19.10 15.71
N TRP A 315 -0.41 -17.93 15.10
CA TRP A 315 -1.33 -16.79 15.11
C TRP A 315 -1.69 -16.35 13.68
N PRO A 316 -2.68 -16.99 13.05
CA PRO A 316 -3.05 -16.69 11.66
C PRO A 316 -3.60 -15.26 11.46
N PHE A 317 -4.23 -14.68 12.49
CA PHE A 317 -4.82 -13.33 12.49
C PHE A 317 -3.78 -12.19 12.34
N PHE A 318 -2.48 -12.49 12.43
CA PHE A 318 -1.43 -11.53 12.12
C PHE A 318 -1.01 -11.54 10.64
N ALA A 319 -1.78 -12.16 9.73
CA ALA A 319 -1.44 -12.28 8.31
C ALA A 319 -0.93 -10.97 7.66
N HIS A 320 -1.57 -9.84 7.98
CA HIS A 320 -1.18 -8.52 7.48
C HIS A 320 0.26 -8.12 7.84
N ASN A 321 0.70 -8.43 9.06
CA ASN A 321 2.04 -8.12 9.54
C ASN A 321 3.03 -9.27 9.31
N ASN A 322 2.52 -10.50 9.25
CA ASN A 322 3.31 -11.68 8.92
C ASN A 322 3.88 -11.54 7.51
N ILE A 323 3.09 -11.13 6.51
CA ILE A 323 3.53 -11.12 5.10
C ILE A 323 4.84 -10.33 4.86
N HIS A 324 5.14 -9.32 5.68
CA HIS A 324 6.39 -8.56 5.63
C HIS A 324 7.26 -8.66 6.90
N VAL A 325 6.92 -9.54 7.85
CA VAL A 325 7.64 -9.75 9.12
C VAL A 325 7.87 -8.44 9.90
N LYS A 326 6.78 -7.73 10.22
CA LYS A 326 6.85 -6.41 10.88
C LYS A 326 7.65 -6.39 12.19
N ASN A 327 7.57 -7.49 12.93
CA ASN A 327 8.27 -7.69 14.20
C ASN A 327 8.70 -9.15 14.22
N GLU A 328 10.01 -9.39 14.25
CA GLU A 328 10.56 -10.74 14.12
C GLU A 328 10.04 -11.70 15.20
N TRP A 329 9.80 -11.21 16.43
CA TRP A 329 9.34 -12.06 17.52
C TRP A 329 7.89 -12.54 17.32
N LEU A 330 6.99 -11.66 16.84
CA LEU A 330 5.57 -11.97 16.65
C LEU A 330 5.21 -12.50 15.25
N HIS A 331 5.96 -12.07 14.25
CA HIS A 331 5.57 -12.18 12.83
C HIS A 331 6.52 -13.06 12.02
N ASN A 332 7.35 -13.89 12.68
CA ASN A 332 8.28 -14.82 12.01
C ASN A 332 7.62 -15.88 11.11
N ALA A 333 6.29 -16.04 11.15
CA ALA A 333 5.61 -16.89 10.17
C ALA A 333 5.88 -16.43 8.72
N GLY A 334 6.15 -15.14 8.52
CA GLY A 334 6.43 -14.55 7.22
C GLY A 334 7.84 -14.74 6.66
N VAL A 335 8.78 -15.31 7.40
CA VAL A 335 10.18 -15.39 6.93
C VAL A 335 10.32 -16.10 5.58
N GLY A 336 9.47 -17.10 5.33
CA GLY A 336 9.40 -17.82 4.05
C GLY A 336 8.94 -16.92 2.89
N VAL A 337 8.11 -15.91 3.15
CA VAL A 337 7.66 -14.95 2.15
C VAL A 337 8.81 -14.00 1.77
N ILE A 338 9.56 -13.49 2.74
CA ILE A 338 10.74 -12.64 2.47
C ILE A 338 11.83 -13.42 1.72
N ALA A 339 12.07 -14.68 2.11
CA ALA A 339 12.95 -15.59 1.38
C ALA A 339 12.53 -15.73 -0.08
N HIS A 340 11.24 -15.96 -0.32
CA HIS A 340 10.67 -16.08 -1.65
C HIS A 340 10.82 -14.80 -2.50
N VAL A 341 10.67 -13.62 -1.88
CA VAL A 341 10.92 -12.32 -2.54
C VAL A 341 12.38 -12.23 -2.98
N ALA A 342 13.33 -12.54 -2.09
CA ALA A 342 14.75 -12.49 -2.41
C ALA A 342 15.12 -13.46 -3.55
N ASP A 343 14.62 -14.69 -3.49
CA ASP A 343 14.92 -15.70 -4.50
C ASP A 343 14.26 -15.37 -5.85
N SER A 344 13.08 -14.72 -5.84
CA SER A 344 12.45 -14.18 -7.04
C SER A 344 13.27 -13.06 -7.70
N LEU A 345 13.87 -12.15 -6.92
CA LEU A 345 14.72 -11.08 -7.44
C LEU A 345 16.02 -11.63 -8.07
N LYS A 346 16.65 -12.61 -7.43
CA LYS A 346 17.83 -13.30 -8.01
C LYS A 346 17.53 -14.01 -9.32
N GLN A 347 16.39 -14.69 -9.41
CA GLN A 347 15.97 -15.35 -10.64
C GLN A 347 15.79 -14.35 -11.79
N GLN A 348 15.28 -13.14 -11.50
CA GLN A 348 15.12 -12.07 -12.48
C GLN A 348 16.46 -11.51 -12.97
N GLU A 349 17.40 -11.28 -12.06
CA GLU A 349 18.77 -10.86 -12.38
C GLU A 349 19.45 -11.91 -13.27
N ALA A 350 19.44 -13.18 -12.86
CA ALA A 350 20.03 -14.28 -13.64
C ALA A 350 19.39 -14.42 -15.04
N SER A 351 18.07 -14.30 -15.14
CA SER A 351 17.36 -14.36 -16.44
C SER A 351 17.73 -13.17 -17.34
N SER A 352 17.93 -11.99 -16.75
CA SER A 352 18.31 -10.78 -17.49
C SER A 352 19.74 -10.89 -18.04
N ILE A 353 20.65 -11.46 -17.25
CA ILE A 353 22.04 -11.72 -17.69
C ILE A 353 22.06 -12.75 -18.83
N LEU A 354 21.27 -13.84 -18.72
CA LEU A 354 21.17 -14.83 -19.79
C LEU A 354 20.63 -14.23 -21.09
N ALA A 355 19.58 -13.41 -21.01
CA ALA A 355 19.01 -12.74 -22.17
C ALA A 355 19.95 -11.69 -22.80
N ALA A 356 20.86 -11.09 -22.03
CA ALA A 356 21.85 -10.13 -22.55
C ALA A 356 23.07 -10.82 -23.21
N ASN A 357 23.30 -12.10 -22.93
CA ASN A 357 24.42 -12.89 -23.45
C ASN A 357 24.06 -13.74 -24.70
N LEU A 358 22.78 -13.74 -25.10
CA LEU A 358 22.25 -14.34 -26.33
C LEU A 358 22.03 -13.25 -27.37
#